data_AF-A0A9D1TNR7-F1
#
_entry.id   AF-A0A9D1TNR7-F1
#
_cell.length_a   1.000
_cell.length_b   1.000
_cell.length_c   1.000
_cell.angle_alpha   90.00
_cell.angle_beta   90.00
_cell.angle_gamma   90.00
#
_symmetry.space_group_name_H-M   'P 1'
#
loop_
_entity.id
_entity.type
_entity.pdbx_description
1 polymer ?
#
loop_
_entity_poly.entity_id
_entity_poly.type
_entity_poly.pdbx_seq_one_letter_code
_entity_poly.pdbx_strand_id
1 'polypeptide(L)'
;MAHKLPAPGGNMLTPHSLLSIVKRFCKKVLLHLFVFPIWPMDKEYVQALDADANKLGTERYCNICGYRFARFNVCNDRKPREVECPVCKSRERHRHLYIHICALFPFLKGKKILHFAPEPVLKKIFLESEADYYDADIDPDKASHQI
;
A
#
# COMPACT_ATOMS: atom_id res chain seq x y z
N MET A 1 -53.01 52.38 10.66
CA MET A 1 -52.76 50.95 10.97
C MET A 1 -51.34 50.63 10.54
N ALA A 2 -50.40 50.52 11.50
CA ALA A 2 -49.00 50.25 11.22
C ALA A 2 -48.70 48.78 11.51
N HIS A 3 -48.33 48.01 10.48
CA HIS A 3 -47.90 46.61 10.63
C HIS A 3 -46.47 46.56 11.18
N LYS A 4 -46.30 45.89 12.34
CA LYS A 4 -44.99 45.52 12.92
C LYS A 4 -44.38 44.36 12.14
N LEU A 5 -43.13 44.49 11.73
CA LEU A 5 -42.28 43.38 11.27
C LEU A 5 -41.80 42.54 12.48
N PRO A 6 -41.65 41.20 12.36
CA PRO A 6 -41.09 40.37 13.41
C PRO A 6 -39.55 40.42 13.42
N ALA A 7 -38.96 40.38 14.61
CA ALA A 7 -37.52 40.32 14.81
C ALA A 7 -36.94 38.93 14.47
N PRO A 8 -35.73 38.83 13.90
CA PRO A 8 -35.08 37.54 13.64
C PRO A 8 -34.49 36.95 14.93
N GLY A 9 -35.08 35.85 15.41
CA GLY A 9 -34.53 35.03 16.48
C GLY A 9 -33.36 34.17 15.98
N GLY A 10 -32.13 34.68 16.12
CA GLY A 10 -30.91 33.90 15.91
C GLY A 10 -30.56 33.10 17.16
N ASN A 11 -30.55 31.77 17.05
CA ASN A 11 -30.02 30.89 18.10
C ASN A 11 -28.52 31.13 18.27
N MET A 12 -28.17 31.80 19.37
CA MET A 12 -26.79 32.10 19.75
C MET A 12 -26.16 30.83 20.35
N LEU A 13 -25.26 30.18 19.60
CA LEU A 13 -24.49 29.03 20.07
C LEU A 13 -23.65 29.46 21.28
N THR A 14 -23.88 28.83 22.43
CA THR A 14 -23.15 29.15 23.66
C THR A 14 -21.73 28.55 23.64
N PRO A 15 -20.73 29.21 24.25
CA PRO A 15 -19.31 28.84 24.17
C PRO A 15 -18.99 27.40 24.62
N HIS A 16 -19.83 26.84 25.50
CA HIS A 16 -19.68 25.48 26.03
C HIS A 16 -19.93 24.39 24.96
N SER A 17 -20.76 24.68 23.95
CA SER A 17 -21.04 23.76 22.84
C SER A 17 -19.84 23.66 21.88
N LEU A 18 -19.21 24.79 21.55
CA LEU A 18 -18.03 24.86 20.69
C LEU A 18 -16.82 24.17 21.31
N LEU A 19 -16.57 24.36 22.61
CA LEU A 19 -15.49 23.68 23.33
C LEU A 19 -15.65 22.15 23.32
N SER A 20 -16.88 21.64 23.42
CA SER A 20 -17.14 20.19 23.37
C SER A 20 -16.96 19.60 21.97
N ILE A 21 -17.32 20.36 20.93
CA ILE A 21 -17.13 20.00 19.52
C ILE A 21 -15.64 20.01 19.17
N VAL A 22 -14.92 21.05 19.56
CA VAL A 22 -13.47 21.17 19.37
C VAL A 22 -12.73 20.05 20.12
N LYS A 23 -13.09 19.75 21.38
CA LYS A 23 -12.49 18.63 22.13
C LYS A 23 -12.79 17.26 21.49
N ARG A 24 -14.00 17.03 20.98
CA ARG A 24 -14.34 15.79 20.26
C ARG A 24 -13.61 15.68 18.92
N PHE A 25 -13.44 16.78 18.21
CA PHE A 25 -12.71 16.85 16.95
C PHE A 25 -11.21 16.61 17.19
N CYS A 26 -10.59 17.31 18.13
CA CYS A 26 -9.20 17.10 18.54
C CYS A 26 -8.95 15.67 19.00
N LYS A 27 -9.86 15.06 19.77
CA LYS A 27 -9.71 13.66 20.22
C LYS A 27 -9.83 12.67 19.05
N LYS A 28 -10.73 12.88 18.09
CA LYS A 28 -10.84 12.05 16.87
C LYS A 28 -9.64 12.23 15.93
N VAL A 29 -9.15 13.47 15.78
CA VAL A 29 -7.97 13.80 14.97
C VAL A 29 -6.72 13.23 15.63
N LEU A 30 -6.53 13.36 16.94
CA LEU A 30 -5.44 12.70 17.66
C LEU A 30 -5.54 11.17 17.55
N LEU A 31 -6.74 10.59 17.71
CA LEU A 31 -6.92 9.16 17.55
C LEU A 31 -6.61 8.72 16.11
N HIS A 32 -6.93 9.52 15.10
CA HIS A 32 -6.51 9.28 13.72
C HIS A 32 -4.98 9.40 13.54
N LEU A 33 -4.32 10.36 14.18
CA LEU A 33 -2.87 10.56 14.09
C LEU A 33 -2.06 9.52 14.88
N PHE A 34 -2.65 8.89 15.91
CA PHE A 34 -1.97 7.92 16.79
C PHE A 34 -2.45 6.46 16.62
N VAL A 35 -3.62 6.21 16.02
CA VAL A 35 -4.20 4.85 15.85
C VAL A 35 -4.24 4.40 14.38
N PHE A 36 -4.12 5.31 13.40
CA PHE A 36 -3.71 4.87 12.06
C PHE A 36 -2.20 4.66 12.09
N PRO A 37 -1.71 3.42 11.93
CA PRO A 37 -0.28 3.19 11.89
C PRO A 37 0.22 4.01 10.72
N ILE A 38 1.21 4.86 11.01
CA ILE A 38 1.89 5.76 10.10
C ILE A 38 2.02 5.05 8.76
N TRP A 39 1.17 5.47 7.83
CA TRP A 39 1.25 4.98 6.49
C TRP A 39 2.63 5.38 5.97
N PRO A 40 3.46 4.48 5.44
CA PRO A 40 4.72 4.91 4.88
C PRO A 40 4.39 5.73 3.63
N MET A 41 4.40 7.06 3.77
CA MET A 41 4.25 7.99 2.66
C MET A 41 5.62 8.15 2.01
N ASP A 42 6.22 7.04 1.60
CA ASP A 42 7.48 7.09 0.86
C ASP A 42 7.22 7.55 -0.57
N LYS A 43 8.31 7.91 -1.25
CA LYS A 43 8.25 8.44 -2.61
C LYS A 43 7.55 7.47 -3.57
N GLU A 44 7.79 6.17 -3.42
CA GLU A 44 7.23 5.14 -4.30
C GLU A 44 5.71 5.03 -4.13
N TYR A 45 5.24 5.08 -2.88
CA TYR A 45 3.81 5.06 -2.56
C TYR A 45 3.10 6.31 -3.09
N VAL A 46 3.66 7.50 -2.86
CA VAL A 46 3.09 8.75 -3.38
C VAL A 46 3.05 8.74 -4.91
N GLN A 47 4.13 8.34 -5.57
CA GLN A 47 4.17 8.21 -7.03
C GLN A 47 3.13 7.22 -7.56
N ALA A 48 2.90 6.11 -6.85
CA ALA A 48 1.89 5.14 -7.22
C ALA A 48 0.46 5.69 -7.11
N LEU A 49 0.21 6.63 -6.19
CA LEU A 49 -1.05 7.35 -6.04
C LEU A 49 -1.20 8.51 -7.03
N ASP A 50 -0.12 9.25 -7.32
CA ASP A 50 -0.16 10.35 -8.31
C ASP A 50 -0.55 9.84 -9.70
N ALA A 51 -0.14 8.60 -10.03
CA ALA A 51 -0.54 7.94 -11.26
C ALA A 51 -2.04 7.63 -11.34
N ASP A 52 -2.74 7.50 -10.20
CA ASP A 52 -4.20 7.32 -10.11
C ASP A 52 -4.68 7.51 -8.66
N ALA A 53 -5.23 8.68 -8.36
CA ALA A 53 -5.68 9.04 -7.01
C ALA A 53 -6.80 8.11 -6.49
N ASN A 54 -7.52 7.41 -7.38
CA ASN A 54 -8.56 6.44 -6.98
C ASN A 54 -7.99 5.15 -6.37
N LYS A 55 -6.66 5.02 -6.28
CA LYS A 55 -5.97 3.94 -5.57
C LYS A 55 -5.80 4.24 -4.09
N LEU A 56 -6.02 5.47 -3.63
CA LEU A 56 -5.98 5.81 -2.22
C LEU A 56 -7.09 5.07 -1.47
N GLY A 57 -6.71 4.20 -0.52
CA GLY A 57 -7.64 3.40 0.28
C GLY A 57 -6.94 2.29 1.05
N THR A 58 -7.71 1.43 1.70
CA THR A 58 -7.21 0.40 2.64
C THR A 58 -7.74 -1.02 2.40
N GLU A 59 -8.54 -1.20 1.36
CA GLU A 59 -9.35 -2.38 1.01
C GLU A 59 -8.53 -3.56 0.48
N ARG A 60 -7.33 -3.29 -0.04
CA ARG A 60 -6.37 -4.27 -0.55
C ARG A 60 -5.04 -4.09 0.16
N TYR A 61 -4.45 -5.18 0.64
CA TYR A 61 -3.14 -5.16 1.30
C TYR A 61 -2.12 -5.98 0.49
N CYS A 62 -0.94 -5.41 0.29
CA CYS A 62 0.19 -6.13 -0.30
C CYS A 62 1.13 -6.60 0.82
N ASN A 63 1.23 -7.91 1.03
CA ASN A 63 2.11 -8.50 2.03
C ASN A 63 3.61 -8.38 1.70
N ILE A 64 3.97 -8.06 0.45
CA ILE A 64 5.38 -7.89 0.03
C ILE A 64 5.90 -6.48 0.38
N CYS A 65 5.20 -5.42 -0.02
CA CYS A 65 5.65 -4.04 0.23
C CYS A 65 5.01 -3.39 1.46
N GLY A 66 4.01 -4.01 2.07
CA GLY A 66 3.33 -3.48 3.26
C GLY A 66 2.25 -2.42 2.98
N TYR A 67 2.17 -1.88 1.77
CA TYR A 67 1.17 -0.87 1.41
C TYR A 67 -0.25 -1.43 1.28
N ARG A 68 -1.25 -0.58 1.53
CA ARG A 68 -2.65 -0.85 1.22
C ARG A 68 -3.15 0.07 0.10
N PHE A 69 -4.26 -0.28 -0.53
CA PHE A 69 -4.83 0.51 -1.62
C PHE A 69 -6.34 0.28 -1.65
N ALA A 70 -7.08 1.22 -2.23
CA ALA A 70 -8.49 0.97 -2.59
C ALA A 70 -8.59 -0.16 -3.61
N ARG A 71 -7.68 -0.17 -4.59
CA ARG A 71 -7.63 -1.15 -5.67
C ARG A 71 -6.20 -1.40 -6.14
N PHE A 72 -5.98 -2.56 -6.76
CA PHE A 72 -4.73 -2.88 -7.46
C PHE A 72 -4.82 -2.51 -8.94
N ASN A 73 -3.67 -2.47 -9.62
CA ASN A 73 -3.63 -2.30 -11.06
C ASN A 73 -4.30 -3.49 -11.77
N VAL A 74 -5.04 -3.16 -12.82
CA VAL A 74 -5.66 -4.15 -13.70
C VAL A 74 -4.59 -4.70 -14.64
N CYS A 75 -4.51 -6.03 -14.73
CA CYS A 75 -3.63 -6.71 -15.68
C CYS A 75 -4.43 -7.75 -16.49
N ASN A 76 -3.80 -8.22 -17.57
CA ASN A 76 -4.31 -9.18 -18.55
C ASN A 76 -5.39 -8.59 -19.48
N ASP A 77 -5.02 -8.34 -20.74
CA ASP A 77 -5.89 -7.73 -21.74
C ASP A 77 -7.10 -8.62 -22.09
N ARG A 78 -6.95 -9.95 -21.99
CA ARG A 78 -8.00 -10.91 -22.33
C ARG A 78 -9.02 -11.11 -21.21
N LYS A 79 -8.58 -10.98 -19.95
CA LYS A 79 -9.43 -11.07 -18.77
C LYS A 79 -8.94 -10.08 -17.71
N PRO A 80 -9.32 -8.80 -17.84
CA PRO A 80 -8.87 -7.74 -16.95
C PRO A 80 -9.21 -8.06 -15.49
N ARG A 81 -8.21 -8.09 -14.61
CA ARG A 81 -8.40 -8.26 -13.16
C ARG A 81 -7.46 -7.36 -12.37
N GLU A 82 -7.96 -6.82 -11.25
CA GLU A 82 -7.19 -6.03 -10.28
C GLU A 82 -6.23 -6.92 -9.47
N VAL A 83 -5.05 -7.21 -10.01
CA VAL A 83 -4.14 -8.20 -9.42
C VAL A 83 -2.77 -7.64 -9.05
N GLU A 84 -2.33 -6.56 -9.69
CA GLU A 84 -0.95 -6.09 -9.59
C GLU A 84 -0.79 -4.92 -8.63
N CYS A 85 0.16 -5.03 -7.69
CA CYS A 85 0.44 -3.98 -6.73
C CYS A 85 0.93 -2.70 -7.44
N PRO A 86 0.35 -1.52 -7.15
CA PRO A 86 0.79 -0.26 -7.76
C PRO A 86 2.26 0.08 -7.51
N VAL A 87 2.80 -0.31 -6.36
CA VAL A 87 4.18 -0.03 -5.94
C VAL A 87 5.12 -1.13 -6.42
N CYS A 88 5.12 -2.30 -5.77
CA CYS A 88 6.12 -3.33 -6.06
C CYS A 88 5.81 -4.20 -7.27
N LYS A 89 4.72 -3.93 -8.01
CA LYS A 89 4.27 -4.71 -9.18
C LYS A 89 4.06 -6.21 -8.91
N SER A 90 3.91 -6.59 -7.65
CA SER A 90 3.62 -7.98 -7.27
C SER A 90 2.21 -8.39 -7.70
N ARG A 91 2.06 -9.63 -8.14
CA ARG A 91 0.76 -10.24 -8.50
C ARG A 91 0.35 -11.25 -7.46
N GLU A 92 -0.85 -11.79 -7.58
CA GLU A 92 -1.41 -12.79 -6.65
C GLU A 92 -0.44 -13.96 -6.40
N ARG A 93 0.18 -14.50 -7.46
CA ARG A 93 1.17 -15.59 -7.33
C ARG A 93 2.40 -15.19 -6.51
N HIS A 94 2.92 -13.96 -6.68
CA HIS A 94 4.09 -13.49 -5.94
C HIS A 94 3.75 -13.33 -4.46
N ARG A 95 2.60 -12.71 -4.18
CA ARG A 95 2.11 -12.52 -2.81
C ARG A 95 1.87 -13.84 -2.10
N HIS A 96 1.35 -14.84 -2.81
CA HIS A 96 1.18 -16.19 -2.26
C HIS A 96 2.54 -16.85 -1.97
N LEU A 97 3.46 -16.86 -2.94
CA LEU A 97 4.80 -17.44 -2.77
C LEU A 97 5.57 -16.79 -1.63
N TYR A 98 5.49 -15.46 -1.50
CA TYR A 98 6.18 -14.71 -0.46
C TYR A 98 5.88 -15.22 0.96
N ILE A 99 4.64 -15.65 1.24
CA ILE A 99 4.27 -16.23 2.55
C ILE A 99 5.16 -17.43 2.89
N HIS A 100 5.43 -18.29 1.90
CA HIS A 100 6.26 -19.47 2.08
C HIS A 100 7.76 -19.13 2.10
N ILE A 101 8.22 -18.24 1.20
CA ILE A 101 9.64 -17.88 1.14
C ILE A 101 10.07 -17.21 2.46
N CYS A 102 9.27 -16.29 3.01
CA CYS A 102 9.59 -15.65 4.29
C CYS A 102 9.73 -16.64 5.45
N ALA A 103 8.89 -17.68 5.48
CA ALA A 103 9.01 -18.73 6.49
C ALA A 103 10.34 -19.53 6.37
N LEU A 104 10.96 -19.51 5.19
CA LEU A 104 12.23 -20.18 4.91
C LEU A 104 13.46 -19.27 5.07
N PHE A 105 13.32 -17.95 5.26
CA PHE A 105 14.47 -17.02 5.31
C PHE A 105 15.62 -17.48 6.23
N PRO A 106 15.37 -17.93 7.49
CA PRO A 106 16.46 -18.42 8.35
C PRO A 106 17.22 -19.62 7.76
N PHE A 107 16.55 -20.45 6.97
CA PHE A 107 17.14 -21.60 6.29
C PHE A 107 17.89 -21.20 5.02
N LEU A 108 17.45 -20.14 4.32
CA LEU A 108 18.03 -19.69 3.05
C LEU A 108 19.38 -19.00 3.22
N LYS A 109 19.67 -18.45 4.41
CA LYS A 109 20.93 -17.77 4.70
C LYS A 109 22.15 -18.63 4.36
N GLY A 110 23.01 -18.13 3.49
CA GLY A 110 24.22 -18.82 2.99
C GLY A 110 23.94 -20.08 2.15
N LYS A 111 22.69 -20.31 1.71
CA LYS A 111 22.36 -21.35 0.74
C LYS A 111 22.48 -20.81 -0.67
N LYS A 112 22.84 -21.70 -1.59
CA LYS A 112 22.84 -21.39 -3.02
C LYS A 112 21.42 -21.53 -3.56
N ILE A 113 20.90 -20.47 -4.16
CA ILE A 113 19.58 -20.46 -4.81
C ILE A 113 19.79 -20.19 -6.29
N LEU A 114 19.21 -21.04 -7.15
CA LEU A 114 19.12 -20.79 -8.59
C LEU A 114 17.67 -20.45 -8.94
N HIS A 115 17.46 -19.24 -9.48
CA HIS A 115 16.15 -18.74 -9.88
C HIS A 115 16.07 -18.61 -11.40
N PHE A 116 15.34 -19.54 -12.01
CA PHE A 116 15.05 -19.48 -13.44
C PHE A 116 13.94 -18.49 -13.74
N ALA A 117 14.08 -17.76 -14.86
CA ALA A 117 13.17 -16.70 -15.31
C ALA A 117 12.93 -15.65 -14.20
N PRO A 118 13.98 -14.89 -13.82
CA PRO A 118 14.02 -14.17 -12.56
C PRO A 118 13.05 -12.99 -12.51
N GLU A 119 11.82 -13.25 -12.06
CA GLU A 119 10.82 -12.21 -11.90
C GLU A 119 11.32 -11.12 -10.92
N PRO A 120 11.31 -9.82 -11.28
CA PRO A 120 11.99 -8.78 -10.51
C PRO A 120 11.61 -8.72 -9.02
N VAL A 121 10.33 -8.95 -8.71
CA VAL A 121 9.83 -8.96 -7.34
C VAL A 121 10.43 -10.10 -6.53
N LEU A 122 10.49 -11.30 -7.08
CA LEU A 122 11.06 -12.47 -6.41
C LEU A 122 12.59 -12.36 -6.31
N LYS A 123 13.25 -11.81 -7.33
CA LYS A 123 14.69 -11.50 -7.28
C LYS A 123 15.01 -10.60 -6.09
N LYS A 124 14.26 -9.52 -5.88
CA LYS A 124 14.43 -8.64 -4.71
C LYS A 124 14.26 -9.41 -3.39
N ILE A 125 13.22 -10.23 -3.28
CA ILE A 125 12.94 -11.05 -2.09
C ILE A 125 14.10 -12.01 -1.77
N PHE A 126 14.65 -12.69 -2.79
CA PHE A 126 15.75 -13.63 -2.56
C PHE A 126 17.07 -12.92 -2.21
N LEU A 127 17.33 -11.74 -2.78
CA LEU A 127 18.49 -10.92 -2.40
C LEU A 127 18.40 -10.46 -0.95
N GLU A 128 17.20 -10.21 -0.42
CA GLU A 128 16.97 -9.85 0.99
C GLU A 128 17.11 -11.06 1.95
N SER A 129 17.08 -12.30 1.45
CA SER A 129 17.13 -13.52 2.26
C SER A 129 18.53 -13.93 2.75
N GLU A 130 19.58 -13.16 2.44
CA GLU A 130 21.00 -13.48 2.70
C GLU A 130 21.47 -14.80 2.07
N ALA A 131 20.81 -15.25 1.00
CA ALA A 131 21.22 -16.40 0.21
C ALA A 131 22.31 -16.03 -0.81
N ASP A 132 23.13 -17.02 -1.19
CA ASP A 132 23.99 -16.95 -2.36
C ASP A 132 23.12 -17.11 -3.61
N TYR A 133 22.56 -16.01 -4.10
CA TYR A 133 21.58 -15.99 -5.17
C TYR A 133 22.22 -16.00 -6.57
N TYR A 134 21.70 -16.87 -7.43
CA TYR A 134 22.02 -16.98 -8.85
C TYR A 134 20.72 -16.94 -9.66
N ASP A 135 20.73 -16.32 -10.83
CA ASP A 135 19.60 -16.31 -11.75
C ASP A 135 19.98 -16.70 -13.16
N ALA A 136 19.05 -17.28 -13.89
CA ALA A 136 19.22 -17.72 -15.26
C ALA A 136 17.94 -17.46 -16.07
N ASP A 137 18.08 -17.06 -17.32
CA ASP A 137 16.97 -16.88 -18.25
C ASP A 137 17.42 -17.35 -19.65
N ILE A 138 16.45 -17.71 -20.49
CA ILE A 138 16.72 -18.02 -21.90
C ILE A 138 17.11 -16.74 -22.68
N ASP A 139 16.63 -15.59 -22.20
CA ASP A 139 16.99 -14.28 -22.69
C ASP A 139 18.19 -13.76 -21.87
N PRO A 140 19.39 -13.67 -22.46
CA PRO A 140 20.61 -13.26 -21.74
C PRO A 140 20.52 -11.84 -21.17
N ASP A 141 19.64 -10.98 -21.67
CA ASP A 141 19.44 -9.63 -21.15
C ASP A 141 18.62 -9.59 -19.85
N LYS A 142 18.01 -10.72 -19.46
CA LYS A 142 17.10 -10.82 -18.30
C LYS A 142 17.71 -11.49 -17.07
N ALA A 143 18.92 -12.05 -17.15
CA ALA A 143 19.60 -12.69 -16.03
C ALA A 143 21.07 -12.28 -15.93
N SER A 144 21.65 -12.43 -14.73
CA SER A 144 23.08 -12.15 -14.53
C SER A 144 23.97 -13.32 -14.91
N HIS A 145 23.49 -14.56 -14.78
CA HIS A 145 24.21 -15.72 -15.29
C HIS A 145 23.91 -15.92 -16.78
N GLN A 146 24.97 -15.88 -17.58
CA GLN A 146 24.92 -16.13 -19.02
C GLN A 146 25.14 -17.63 -19.25
N ILE A 147 24.19 -18.29 -19.94
CA ILE A 147 24.24 -19.71 -20.31
C ILE A 147 24.56 -19.83 -21.80
#